data_AF-A0A7S1RKB0-F1
#
_entry.id   AF-A0A7S1RKB0-F1
#
_cell.length_a   1.000
_cell.length_b   1.000
_cell.length_c   1.000
_cell.angle_alpha   90.00
_cell.angle_beta   90.00
_cell.angle_gamma   90.00
#
_symmetry.space_group_name_H-M   'P 1'
#
loop_
_entity.id
_entity.type
_entity.pdbx_description
1 polymer ?
#
loop_
_entity_poly.entity_id
_entity_poly.type
_entity_poly.pdbx_seq_one_letter_code
_entity_poly.pdbx_strand_id
1 'polypeptide(L)'
;LVSEHIIETRPEMECLKRELVELLGREPVSTSKPPAIKEVEKQLKTESSKELFKRLPRVVQMSLILYRDSAGMPLLPTDLEGERLLGRFVEQSLKAGQVRHGSSHNPRFAPRFHVVDLMSN
;
A
#
# COMPACT_ATOMS: atom_id res chain seq x y z
N LEU A 1 14.62 9.90 -7.07
CA LEU A 1 15.27 8.75 -6.39
C LEU A 1 14.42 8.42 -5.17
N VAL A 2 14.08 7.14 -4.99
CA VAL A 2 13.29 6.65 -3.85
C VAL A 2 14.00 5.42 -3.28
N SER A 3 13.92 5.21 -1.97
CA SER A 3 14.41 3.97 -1.35
C SER A 3 13.51 2.80 -1.73
N GLU A 4 14.08 1.60 -1.85
CA GLU A 4 13.34 0.35 -2.04
C GLU A 4 12.28 0.14 -0.93
N HIS A 5 12.66 0.40 0.31
CA HIS A 5 11.80 0.27 1.49
C HIS A 5 10.99 1.53 1.80
N ILE A 6 10.84 2.46 0.86
CA ILE A 6 10.20 3.77 1.13
C ILE A 6 8.80 3.61 1.72
N ILE A 7 8.04 2.59 1.29
CA ILE A 7 6.68 2.31 1.75
C ILE A 7 6.68 1.82 3.21
N GLU A 8 7.63 0.96 3.58
CA GLU A 8 7.76 0.37 4.91
C GLU A 8 8.15 1.41 5.95
N THR A 9 9.00 2.36 5.57
CA THR A 9 9.51 3.42 6.47
C THR A 9 8.49 4.54 6.75
N ARG A 10 7.29 4.51 6.15
CA ARG A 10 6.30 5.57 6.35
C ARG A 10 5.58 5.40 7.70
N PRO A 11 5.45 6.45 8.52
CA PRO A 11 4.69 6.39 9.77
C PRO A 11 3.24 5.91 9.59
N GLU A 12 2.63 6.26 8.47
CA GLU A 12 1.25 5.86 8.15
C GLU A 12 1.13 4.35 7.90
N MET A 13 2.16 3.74 7.30
CA MET A 13 2.22 2.28 7.11
C MET A 13 2.39 1.57 8.44
N GLU A 14 3.24 2.09 9.34
CA GLU A 14 3.40 1.56 10.69
C GLU A 14 2.10 1.65 11.52
N CYS A 15 1.38 2.77 11.41
CA CYS A 15 0.08 2.93 12.05
C CYS A 15 -0.93 1.90 11.54
N LEU A 16 -1.03 1.73 10.22
CA LEU A 16 -1.89 0.74 9.59
C LEU A 16 -1.54 -0.68 10.04
N LYS A 17 -0.25 -1.05 10.05
CA LYS A 17 0.21 -2.37 10.50
C LYS A 17 -0.21 -2.64 11.95
N ARG A 18 -0.08 -1.66 12.85
CA ARG A 18 -0.49 -1.81 14.26
C ARG A 18 -2.00 -2.00 14.40
N GLU A 19 -2.80 -1.22 13.69
CA GLU A 19 -4.26 -1.39 13.70
C GLU A 19 -4.67 -2.78 13.17
N LEU A 20 -4.00 -3.27 12.14
CA LEU A 20 -4.26 -4.62 11.62
C LEU A 20 -3.87 -5.72 12.62
N VAL A 21 -2.81 -5.54 13.41
CA VAL A 21 -2.46 -6.45 14.51
C VAL A 21 -3.52 -6.43 15.61
N GLU A 22 -4.02 -5.25 15.98
CA GLU A 22 -5.10 -5.15 16.96
C GLU A 22 -6.39 -5.82 16.48
N LEU A 23 -6.67 -5.74 15.17
CA LEU A 23 -7.89 -6.27 14.57
C LEU A 23 -7.83 -7.78 14.30
N LEU A 24 -6.73 -8.26 13.73
CA LEU A 24 -6.59 -9.62 13.20
C LEU A 24 -5.71 -10.51 14.09
N GLY A 25 -5.01 -9.92 15.05
CA GLY A 25 -4.01 -10.60 15.86
C GLY A 25 -2.65 -10.74 15.17
N ARG A 26 -1.74 -11.38 15.90
CA ARG A 26 -0.35 -11.63 15.49
C ARG A 26 -0.16 -12.95 14.74
N GLU A 27 -1.14 -13.84 14.85
CA GLU A 27 -1.10 -15.13 14.17
C GLU A 27 -1.40 -14.98 12.68
N PRO A 28 -0.83 -15.86 11.83
CA PRO A 28 -1.17 -15.90 10.41
C PRO A 28 -2.67 -16.11 10.22
N VAL A 29 -3.27 -15.36 9.29
CA VAL A 29 -4.68 -15.51 8.96
C VAL A 29 -4.84 -16.66 7.97
N SER A 30 -5.83 -17.52 8.21
CA SER A 30 -6.10 -18.65 7.33
C SER A 30 -6.33 -18.22 5.88
N THR A 31 -5.59 -18.83 4.96
CA THR A 31 -5.68 -18.57 3.51
C THR A 31 -6.89 -19.25 2.86
N SER A 32 -7.50 -20.23 3.52
CA SER A 32 -8.67 -20.96 2.98
C SER A 32 -9.97 -20.16 3.08
N LYS A 33 -10.07 -19.26 4.05
CA LYS A 33 -11.22 -18.36 4.23
C LYS A 33 -10.77 -17.01 4.79
N PRO A 34 -10.07 -16.19 3.99
CA PRO A 34 -9.57 -14.91 4.44
C PRO A 34 -10.72 -13.92 4.65
N PRO A 35 -10.63 -13.02 5.65
CA PRO A 35 -11.62 -11.98 5.83
C PRO A 35 -11.69 -11.09 4.58
N ALA A 36 -12.88 -10.62 4.24
CA ALA A 36 -13.03 -9.80 3.04
C ALA A 36 -12.33 -8.45 3.24
N ILE A 37 -11.62 -7.96 2.21
CA ILE A 37 -10.92 -6.66 2.26
C ILE A 37 -11.85 -5.53 2.75
N LYS A 38 -13.10 -5.51 2.28
CA LYS A 38 -14.10 -4.51 2.69
C LYS A 38 -14.52 -4.64 4.16
N GLU A 39 -14.48 -5.85 4.73
CA GLU A 39 -14.78 -6.06 6.15
C GLU A 39 -13.63 -5.55 7.01
N VAL A 40 -12.38 -5.78 6.57
CA VAL A 40 -11.18 -5.26 7.23
C VAL A 40 -11.15 -3.73 7.15
N GLU A 41 -11.38 -3.15 5.97
CA GLU A 41 -11.45 -1.69 5.75
C GLU A 41 -12.45 -1.03 6.71
N LYS A 42 -13.64 -1.61 6.89
CA LYS A 42 -14.68 -1.06 7.78
C LYS A 42 -14.31 -1.11 9.26
N GLN A 43 -13.48 -2.07 9.66
CA GLN A 43 -13.11 -2.32 11.06
C GLN A 43 -11.86 -1.56 11.50
N LEU A 44 -11.09 -0.99 10.56
CA LEU A 44 -10.01 -0.07 10.90
C LEU A 44 -10.56 1.12 11.71
N LYS A 45 -9.80 1.59 12.70
CA LYS A 45 -10.26 2.60 13.66
C LYS A 45 -10.02 4.01 13.14
N THR A 46 -8.84 4.26 12.56
CA THR A 46 -8.49 5.60 12.09
C THR A 46 -8.88 5.81 10.64
N GLU A 47 -9.38 7.01 10.32
CA GLU A 47 -9.70 7.38 8.93
C GLU A 47 -8.46 7.39 8.04
N SER A 48 -7.31 7.78 8.59
CA SER A 48 -6.03 7.74 7.87
C SER A 48 -5.64 6.32 7.45
N SER A 49 -5.79 5.33 8.35
CA SER A 49 -5.52 3.93 8.02
C SER A 49 -6.52 3.38 7.01
N LYS A 50 -7.82 3.72 7.14
CA LYS A 50 -8.84 3.34 6.15
C LYS A 50 -8.52 3.87 4.77
N GLU A 51 -8.20 5.16 4.68
CA GLU A 51 -7.92 5.82 3.41
C GLU A 51 -6.65 5.27 2.76
N LEU A 52 -5.58 5.09 3.55
CA LEU A 52 -4.36 4.45 3.08
C LEU A 52 -4.66 3.03 2.57
N PHE A 53 -5.29 2.21 3.40
CA PHE A 53 -5.61 0.82 3.07
C PHE A 53 -6.43 0.72 1.78
N LYS A 54 -7.45 1.56 1.62
CA LYS A 54 -8.29 1.63 0.41
C LYS A 54 -7.52 1.99 -0.86
N ARG A 55 -6.51 2.85 -0.76
CA ARG A 55 -5.69 3.29 -1.90
C ARG A 55 -4.65 2.24 -2.31
N LEU A 56 -4.22 1.38 -1.39
CA LEU A 56 -3.25 0.33 -1.69
C LEU A 56 -3.78 -0.66 -2.75
N PRO A 57 -2.90 -1.21 -3.61
CA PRO A 57 -3.26 -2.28 -4.52
C PRO A 57 -3.81 -3.50 -3.78
N ARG A 58 -4.73 -4.22 -4.43
CA ARG A 58 -5.36 -5.41 -3.86
C ARG A 58 -4.36 -6.46 -3.37
N VAL A 59 -3.25 -6.64 -4.09
CA VAL A 59 -2.18 -7.58 -3.70
C VAL A 59 -1.55 -7.16 -2.37
N VAL A 60 -1.28 -5.86 -2.18
CA VAL A 60 -0.74 -5.33 -0.93
C VAL A 60 -1.75 -5.46 0.21
N GLN A 61 -3.02 -5.11 -0.03
CA GLN A 61 -4.09 -5.27 0.94
C GLN A 61 -4.20 -6.72 1.44
N MET A 62 -4.19 -7.69 0.51
CA MET A 62 -4.24 -9.11 0.86
C MET A 62 -3.00 -9.57 1.61
N SER A 63 -1.81 -9.12 1.21
CA SER A 63 -0.56 -9.45 1.92
C SER A 63 -0.61 -8.99 3.37
N LEU A 64 -1.04 -7.74 3.59
CA LEU A 64 -1.21 -7.18 4.93
C LEU A 64 -2.26 -7.93 5.76
N ILE A 65 -3.28 -8.52 5.13
CA ILE A 65 -4.27 -9.33 5.84
C ILE A 65 -3.69 -10.70 6.23
N LEU A 66 -3.02 -11.38 5.30
CA LEU A 66 -2.71 -12.81 5.40
C LEU A 66 -1.38 -13.12 6.05
N TYR A 67 -0.36 -12.34 5.73
CA TYR A 67 1.01 -12.69 6.05
C TYR A 67 1.51 -11.88 7.25
N ARG A 68 2.31 -12.55 8.07
CA ARG A 68 2.92 -12.01 9.28
C ARG A 68 4.41 -12.35 9.29
N ASP A 69 5.22 -11.47 9.83
CA ASP A 69 6.63 -11.74 10.11
C ASP A 69 6.81 -12.56 11.39
N SER A 70 8.06 -12.84 11.76
CA SER A 70 8.38 -13.57 13.00
C SER A 70 7.95 -12.87 14.29
N ALA A 71 7.68 -11.56 14.24
CA ALA A 71 7.16 -10.77 15.37
C ALA A 71 5.63 -10.68 15.38
N GLY A 72 4.96 -11.23 14.37
CA GLY A 72 3.51 -11.16 14.18
C GLY A 72 3.04 -9.85 13.54
N MET A 73 3.90 -9.14 12.81
CA MET A 73 3.56 -7.89 12.12
C MET A 73 3.17 -8.16 10.66
N PRO A 74 2.16 -7.46 10.12
CA PRO A 74 1.76 -7.59 8.72
C PRO A 74 2.90 -7.35 7.74
N LEU A 75 3.05 -8.27 6.78
CA LEU A 75 4.07 -8.21 5.73
C LEU A 75 3.53 -7.58 4.46
N LEU A 76 4.38 -6.76 3.83
CA LEU A 76 4.19 -6.35 2.44
C LEU A 76 4.63 -7.49 1.50
N PRO A 77 4.15 -7.51 0.25
CA PRO A 77 4.64 -8.46 -0.75
C PRO A 77 6.16 -8.32 -0.91
N THR A 78 6.87 -9.45 -1.01
CA THR A 78 8.33 -9.47 -1.22
C THR A 78 8.76 -8.90 -2.56
N ASP A 79 7.85 -8.91 -3.54
CA ASP A 79 8.03 -8.33 -4.89
C ASP A 79 7.40 -6.93 -5.01
N LEU A 80 7.17 -6.23 -3.89
CA LEU A 80 6.57 -4.91 -3.91
C LEU A 80 7.52 -3.87 -4.52
N GLU A 81 7.24 -3.50 -5.76
CA GLU A 81 7.89 -2.39 -6.45
C GLU A 81 7.35 -1.04 -5.92
N GLY A 82 7.98 -0.51 -4.87
CA GLY A 82 7.56 0.73 -4.18
C GLY A 82 7.48 1.95 -5.09
N GLU A 83 8.36 2.05 -6.08
CA GLU A 83 8.35 3.10 -7.10
C GLU A 83 7.11 3.01 -8.00
N ARG A 84 6.65 1.80 -8.33
CA ARG A 84 5.43 1.62 -9.13
C ARG A 84 4.18 1.93 -8.35
N LEU A 85 4.18 1.60 -7.06
CA LEU A 85 3.11 2.01 -6.14
C LEU A 85 3.01 3.53 -6.05
N LEU A 86 4.14 4.23 -5.94
CA LEU A 86 4.16 5.69 -5.98
C LEU A 86 3.67 6.24 -7.32
N GLY A 87 4.09 5.64 -8.44
CA GLY A 87 3.60 6.00 -9.76
C GLY A 87 2.07 5.88 -9.88
N ARG A 88 1.48 4.82 -9.31
CA ARG A 88 0.02 4.64 -9.24
C ARG A 88 -0.66 5.75 -8.44
N PHE A 89 -0.11 6.15 -7.30
CA PHE A 89 -0.68 7.24 -6.49
C PHE A 89 -0.61 8.60 -7.19
N VAL A 90 0.47 8.87 -7.92
CA VAL A 90 0.58 10.08 -8.75
C VAL A 90 -0.47 10.05 -9.86
N GLU A 91 -0.61 8.92 -10.56
CA GLU A 91 -1.61 8.77 -11.61
C GLU A 91 -3.05 8.99 -11.09
N GLN A 92 -3.38 8.41 -9.94
CA GLN A 92 -4.68 8.63 -9.28
C GLN A 92 -4.92 10.08 -8.90
N SER A 93 -3.89 10.75 -8.35
CA SER A 93 -3.99 12.16 -7.94
C SER A 93 -4.19 13.09 -9.14
N LEU A 94 -3.47 12.83 -10.25
CA LEU A 94 -3.63 13.58 -11.50
C LEU A 94 -5.03 13.41 -12.08
N LYS A 95 -5.57 12.18 -12.13
CA LYS A 95 -6.94 11.92 -12.57
C LYS A 95 -7.97 12.65 -11.71
N ALA A 96 -7.81 12.62 -10.39
CA ALA A 96 -8.72 13.30 -9.47
C ALA A 96 -8.70 14.83 -9.64
N GLY A 97 -7.53 15.43 -9.87
CA GLY A 97 -7.39 16.86 -10.14
C GLY A 97 -8.01 17.28 -11.48
N GLN A 98 -7.85 16.46 -12.52
CA GLN A 98 -8.41 16.74 -13.85
C GLN A 98 -9.95 16.71 -13.85
N VAL A 99 -10.57 15.75 -13.16
CA VAL A 99 -12.03 15.70 -13.00
C VAL A 99 -12.58 16.97 -12.32
N ARG A 100 -11.79 17.59 -11.43
CA ARG A 100 -12.20 18.80 -10.69
C ARG A 100 -12.04 20.10 -11.49
N HIS A 101 -11.17 20.14 -12.49
CA HIS A 101 -10.82 21.37 -13.20
C HIS A 101 -11.31 21.46 -14.66
N GLY A 102 -12.03 20.45 -15.16
CA GLY A 102 -12.69 20.52 -16.47
C GLY A 102 -11.75 20.74 -17.66
N SER A 103 -10.45 20.48 -17.52
CA SER A 103 -9.46 20.75 -18.56
C SER A 103 -9.53 19.70 -19.68
N SER A 104 -9.76 20.13 -20.93
CA SER A 104 -9.81 19.26 -22.11
C SER A 104 -8.44 18.75 -22.58
N HIS A 105 -7.35 19.23 -21.96
CA HIS A 105 -6.00 18.79 -22.27
C HIS A 105 -5.60 17.64 -21.33
N ASN A 106 -5.26 16.49 -21.94
CA ASN A 106 -5.00 15.24 -21.24
C ASN A 106 -3.48 14.96 -21.25
N PRO A 107 -2.67 15.59 -20.37
CA PRO A 107 -1.26 15.22 -20.27
C PRO A 107 -1.18 13.77 -19.80
N ARG A 108 -0.69 12.90 -20.69
CA ARG A 108 -0.52 11.47 -20.41
C ARG A 108 0.67 11.29 -19.47
N PHE A 109 0.38 11.08 -18.19
CA PHE A 109 1.40 10.64 -17.24
C PHE A 109 1.85 9.22 -17.61
N ALA A 110 3.10 9.08 -18.07
CA ALA A 110 3.70 7.81 -18.47
C ALA A 110 5.04 7.63 -17.72
N PRO A 111 5.00 7.20 -16.44
CA PRO A 111 6.20 7.06 -15.64
C PRO A 111 7.08 5.92 -16.19
N ARG A 112 8.39 6.14 -16.15
CA ARG A 112 9.39 5.09 -16.37
C ARG A 112 10.06 4.80 -15.03
N PHE A 113 10.20 3.51 -14.73
CA PHE A 113 10.78 3.03 -13.49
C PHE A 113 12.16 2.46 -13.79
N HIS A 114 13.12 2.80 -12.95
CA HIS A 114 14.50 2.36 -13.06
C HIS A 114 14.96 1.93 -11.67
N VAL A 115 15.44 0.70 -11.56
CA VAL A 115 16.13 0.21 -10.36
C VAL A 115 17.61 0.49 -10.58
N VAL A 116 18.20 1.30 -9.71
CA VAL A 116 19.64 1.58 -9.73
C VAL A 116 20.24 0.80 -8.59
N ASP A 117 20.83 -0.34 -8.92
CA ASP A 117 21.58 -1.13 -7.96
C ASP A 117 22.94 -0.44 -7.76
N LEU A 118 23.07 0.30 -6.65
CA LEU A 118 24.32 0.94 -6.27
C LEU A 118 25.24 -0.15 -5.72
N MET A 119 25.76 -1.02 -6.59
CA MET A 119 26.80 -1.96 -6.19
C MET A 119 28.01 -1.17 -5.71
N SER A 120 28.31 -1.33 -4.42
CA SER A 120 29.49 -0.81 -3.76
C SER A 120 30.75 -1.28 -4.48
N ASN A 121 31.57 -0.34 -4.94
CA ASN A 121 33.01 -0.55 -5.11
C ASN A 121 33.71 -0.38 -3.77
#